data_AF-A0A9Q0SVP3-F1
#
_entry.id   AF-A0A9Q0SVP3-F1
#
_cell.length_a   1.000
_cell.length_b   1.000
_cell.length_c   1.000
_cell.angle_alpha   90.00
_cell.angle_beta   90.00
_cell.angle_gamma   90.00
#
_symmetry.space_group_name_H-M   'P 1'
#
loop_
_entity.id
_entity.type
_entity.pdbx_description
1 polymer ?
#
loop_
_entity_poly.entity_id
_entity_poly.type
_entity_poly.pdbx_seq_one_letter_code
_entity_poly.pdbx_strand_id
1 'polypeptide(L)'
;MGIEIGGSIEKVNGKEISYNEFVERYLAKNQPVVLTGLMDDWRACKDWVFDNGKPNLKFFSTHFGNSKVQVADCGTREFTDQKRVEMTVSEFIDHWIDDRVWWCIKFISRG
;
A
#
# COMPACT_ATOMS: atom_id res chain seq x y z
N MET A 1 -26.65 -17.59 6.43
CA MET A 1 -26.80 -16.21 6.97
C MET A 1 -25.59 -15.43 6.48
N GLY A 2 -25.76 -14.62 5.44
CA GLY A 2 -24.66 -13.86 4.83
C GLY A 2 -24.24 -12.71 5.73
N ILE A 3 -22.94 -12.47 5.85
CA ILE A 3 -22.43 -11.27 6.53
C ILE A 3 -22.64 -10.11 5.56
N GLU A 4 -23.54 -9.19 5.87
CA GLU A 4 -23.65 -7.92 5.14
C GLU A 4 -22.55 -6.97 5.64
N ILE A 5 -21.50 -6.80 4.84
CA ILE A 5 -20.44 -5.81 5.10
C ILE A 5 -20.97 -4.45 4.62
N GLY A 6 -21.73 -3.78 5.47
CA GLY A 6 -22.43 -2.51 5.18
C GLY A 6 -21.76 -1.25 5.75
N GLY A 7 -20.43 -1.17 5.75
CA GLY A 7 -19.72 0.03 6.20
C GLY A 7 -19.18 0.87 5.04
N SER A 8 -19.76 2.05 4.77
CA SER A 8 -19.12 3.04 3.90
C SER A 8 -18.16 3.90 4.72
N ILE A 9 -16.89 3.95 4.33
CA ILE A 9 -15.91 4.86 4.93
C ILE A 9 -16.01 6.23 4.25
N GLU A 10 -16.16 7.30 5.03
CA GLU A 10 -16.23 8.66 4.52
C GLU A 10 -14.93 9.06 3.80
N LYS A 11 -15.05 9.77 2.68
CA LYS A 11 -13.94 10.36 1.93
C LYS A 11 -13.99 11.87 2.06
N VAL A 12 -12.89 12.49 2.46
CA VAL A 12 -12.80 13.94 2.65
C VAL A 12 -11.59 14.50 1.91
N ASN A 13 -11.74 15.68 1.31
CA ASN A 13 -10.61 16.43 0.77
C ASN A 13 -9.83 17.07 1.91
N GLY A 14 -8.58 16.63 2.11
CA GLY A 14 -7.73 17.13 3.18
C GLY A 14 -7.33 18.59 3.02
N LYS A 15 -7.48 19.18 1.82
CA LYS A 15 -7.29 20.62 1.58
C LYS A 15 -8.48 21.46 2.07
N GLU A 16 -9.63 20.84 2.33
CA GLU A 16 -10.89 21.51 2.70
C GLU A 16 -11.23 21.32 4.19
N ILE A 17 -10.44 20.55 4.94
CA ILE A 17 -10.65 20.28 6.37
C ILE A 17 -9.49 20.85 7.20
N SER A 18 -9.83 21.50 8.32
CA SER A 18 -8.80 21.94 9.27
C SER A 18 -8.32 20.76 10.15
N TYR A 19 -7.11 20.88 10.70
CA TYR A 19 -6.60 19.87 11.63
C TYR A 19 -7.52 19.68 12.84
N ASN A 20 -8.03 20.77 13.43
CA ASN A 20 -8.93 20.70 14.58
C ASN A 20 -10.23 19.96 14.23
N GLU A 21 -10.81 20.26 13.06
CA GLU A 21 -12.01 19.58 12.59
C GLU A 21 -11.74 18.08 12.36
N PHE A 22 -10.59 17.71 11.79
CA PHE A 22 -10.18 16.31 11.65
C PHE A 22 -10.06 15.61 13.01
N VAL A 23 -9.47 16.28 14.01
CA VAL A 23 -9.32 15.74 15.36
C VAL A 23 -10.69 15.48 16.02
N GLU A 24 -11.57 16.47 16.01
CA GLU A 24 -12.89 16.38 16.63
C GLU A 24 -13.80 15.37 15.94
N ARG A 25 -13.77 15.32 14.59
CA ARG A 25 -14.65 14.46 13.81
C ARG A 25 -14.19 13.00 13.79
N TYR A 26 -12.89 12.75 13.64
CA TYR A 26 -12.37 11.40 13.35
C TYR A 26 -11.41 10.87 14.41
N LEU A 27 -10.34 11.62 14.73
CA LEU A 27 -9.27 11.11 15.59
C LEU A 27 -9.75 10.83 17.01
N ALA A 28 -10.43 11.78 17.64
CA ALA A 28 -10.93 11.66 19.01
C ALA A 28 -11.99 10.55 19.16
N LYS A 29 -12.70 10.25 18.08
CA LYS A 29 -13.74 9.20 18.03
C LYS A 29 -13.19 7.85 17.56
N ASN A 30 -11.91 7.78 17.17
CA ASN A 30 -11.28 6.62 16.56
C ASN A 30 -12.07 6.10 15.33
N GLN A 31 -12.58 7.02 14.50
CA GLN A 31 -13.41 6.70 13.34
C GLN A 31 -12.57 6.70 12.05
N PRO A 32 -12.64 5.65 11.21
CA PRO A 32 -11.89 5.61 9.95
C PRO A 32 -12.40 6.64 8.95
N VAL A 33 -11.47 7.26 8.23
CA VAL A 33 -11.74 8.22 7.14
C VAL A 33 -10.66 8.08 6.07
N VAL A 34 -11.04 8.28 4.81
CA VAL A 34 -10.10 8.35 3.68
C VAL A 34 -9.85 9.82 3.34
N LEU A 35 -8.61 10.27 3.53
CA LEU A 35 -8.18 11.62 3.13
C LEU A 35 -7.70 11.62 1.68
N THR A 36 -8.16 12.62 0.94
CA THR A 36 -7.80 12.87 -0.47
C THR A 36 -7.14 14.24 -0.61
N GLY A 37 -6.52 14.54 -1.75
CA GLY A 37 -5.99 15.88 -2.05
C GLY A 37 -4.68 16.26 -1.37
N LEU A 38 -4.23 15.54 -0.32
CA LEU A 38 -3.00 15.86 0.42
C LEU A 38 -1.72 15.34 -0.25
N MET A 39 -1.83 14.30 -1.06
CA MET A 39 -0.68 13.62 -1.67
C MET A 39 -0.48 13.97 -3.15
N ASP A 40 -1.32 14.82 -3.76
CA ASP A 40 -1.33 15.08 -5.21
C ASP A 40 0.03 15.54 -5.76
N ASP A 41 0.79 16.27 -4.94
CA ASP A 41 2.10 16.82 -5.30
C ASP A 41 3.27 15.87 -5.00
N TRP A 42 3.01 14.71 -4.39
CA TRP A 42 4.05 13.74 -4.07
C TRP A 42 4.63 13.18 -5.36
N ARG A 43 5.96 13.13 -5.44
CA ARG A 43 6.60 12.51 -6.59
C ARG A 43 6.22 11.05 -6.77
N ALA A 44 5.88 10.33 -5.69
CA ALA A 44 5.37 8.97 -5.77
C ALA A 44 4.13 8.85 -6.68
N CYS A 45 3.25 9.86 -6.68
CA CYS A 45 2.07 9.90 -7.53
C CYS A 45 2.37 10.20 -9.01
N LYS A 46 3.63 10.47 -9.36
CA LYS A 46 4.10 10.79 -10.73
C LYS A 46 5.14 9.79 -11.23
N ASP A 47 6.11 9.49 -10.39
CA ASP A 47 7.27 8.64 -10.70
C ASP A 47 6.92 7.15 -10.61
N TRP A 48 6.09 6.75 -9.63
CA TRP A 48 5.88 5.34 -9.26
C TRP A 48 4.66 4.70 -9.92
N VAL A 49 3.88 5.46 -10.68
CA VAL A 49 2.62 5.02 -11.29
C VAL A 49 2.53 5.58 -12.71
N PHE A 50 1.96 4.80 -13.63
CA PHE A 50 1.63 5.25 -14.98
C PHE A 50 0.23 5.90 -15.01
N ASP A 51 -0.08 6.65 -16.08
CA ASP A 51 -1.39 7.29 -16.26
C ASP A 51 -2.58 6.30 -16.23
N ASN A 52 -2.32 5.01 -16.48
CA ASN A 52 -3.32 3.94 -16.40
C ASN A 52 -3.53 3.38 -14.97
N GLY A 53 -2.89 3.98 -13.95
CA GLY A 53 -2.96 3.57 -12.56
C GLY A 53 -2.11 2.34 -12.18
N LYS A 54 -1.37 1.75 -13.13
CA LYS A 54 -0.46 0.63 -12.85
C LYS A 54 0.88 1.11 -12.30
N PRO A 55 1.52 0.33 -11.42
CA PRO A 55 2.84 0.69 -10.88
C PRO A 55 3.91 0.75 -11.98
N ASN A 56 4.78 1.75 -11.90
CA ASN A 56 5.94 1.91 -12.77
C ASN A 56 7.12 1.08 -12.23
N LEU A 57 7.06 -0.24 -12.44
CA LEU A 57 8.11 -1.17 -11.97
C LEU A 57 9.50 -0.81 -12.51
N LYS A 58 9.59 -0.23 -13.71
CA LYS A 58 10.86 0.20 -14.30
C LYS A 58 11.54 1.27 -13.46
N PHE A 59 10.78 2.23 -12.93
CA PHE A 59 11.31 3.26 -12.03
C PHE A 59 11.99 2.63 -10.81
N PHE A 60 11.34 1.66 -10.17
CA PHE A 60 11.87 0.97 -9.00
C PHE A 60 13.12 0.16 -9.32
N SER A 61 13.11 -0.63 -10.40
CA SER A 61 14.29 -1.41 -10.81
C SER A 61 15.49 -0.49 -11.13
N THR A 62 15.26 0.65 -11.79
CA THR A 62 16.34 1.59 -12.14
C THR A 62 16.94 2.31 -10.93
N HIS A 63 16.12 2.76 -9.98
CA HIS A 63 16.61 3.58 -8.86
C HIS A 63 16.95 2.76 -7.61
N PHE A 64 16.30 1.62 -7.42
CA PHE A 64 16.38 0.83 -6.20
C PHE A 64 16.68 -0.66 -6.45
N GLY A 65 17.00 -1.06 -7.69
CA GLY A 65 17.15 -2.46 -8.07
C GLY A 65 18.07 -3.27 -7.16
N ASN A 66 19.20 -2.70 -6.73
CA ASN A 66 20.18 -3.36 -5.85
C ASN A 66 19.83 -3.29 -4.35
N SER A 67 18.80 -2.53 -3.98
CA SER A 67 18.37 -2.42 -2.59
C SER A 67 17.78 -3.73 -2.12
N LYS A 68 18.23 -4.21 -0.96
CA LYS A 68 17.67 -5.39 -0.32
C LYS A 68 16.38 -5.04 0.42
N VAL A 69 15.35 -5.84 0.22
CA VAL A 69 14.01 -5.68 0.81
C VAL A 69 13.52 -7.00 1.40
N GLN A 70 12.63 -6.91 2.37
CA GLN A 70 11.95 -8.05 2.97
C GLN A 70 10.64 -8.31 2.21
N VAL A 71 10.53 -9.45 1.55
CA VAL A 71 9.37 -9.85 0.75
C VAL A 71 8.67 -11.02 1.45
N ALA A 72 7.34 -10.95 1.53
CA ALA A 72 6.55 -12.03 2.11
C ALA A 72 6.20 -13.08 1.04
N ASP A 73 6.52 -14.33 1.32
CA ASP A 73 6.00 -15.50 0.60
C ASP A 73 4.57 -15.74 1.06
N CYS A 74 3.60 -15.36 0.23
CA CYS A 74 2.18 -15.50 0.56
C CYS A 74 1.64 -16.92 0.37
N GLY A 75 2.41 -17.81 -0.26
CA GLY A 75 2.09 -19.23 -0.37
C GLY A 75 2.46 -20.01 0.90
N THR A 76 3.42 -19.51 1.67
CA THR A 76 3.95 -20.19 2.85
C THR A 76 3.56 -19.48 4.14
N ARG A 77 2.64 -20.10 4.90
CA ARG A 77 2.33 -19.65 6.26
C ARG A 77 3.45 -20.07 7.21
N GLU A 78 3.94 -19.12 7.99
CA GLU A 78 4.92 -19.34 9.06
C GLU A 78 4.35 -18.77 10.37
N PHE A 79 3.88 -19.67 11.24
CA PHE A 79 3.10 -19.35 12.45
C PHE A 79 1.81 -18.54 12.17
N THR A 80 1.72 -17.32 12.71
CA THR A 80 0.61 -16.37 12.54
C THR A 80 0.86 -15.37 11.41
N ASP A 81 2.01 -15.42 10.72
CA ASP A 81 2.33 -14.55 9.58
C ASP A 81 2.74 -15.37 8.34
N GLN A 82 3.20 -14.66 7.31
CA GLN A 82 3.81 -15.23 6.11
C GLN A 82 5.33 -15.29 6.28
N LYS A 83 5.96 -16.30 5.70
CA LYS A 83 7.42 -16.42 5.66
C LYS A 83 8.01 -15.20 4.96
N ARG A 84 9.06 -14.61 5.52
CA ARG A 84 9.77 -13.47 4.90
C ARG A 84 11.11 -13.92 4.36
N VAL A 85 11.44 -13.45 3.17
CA VAL A 85 12.75 -13.65 2.57
C VAL A 85 13.36 -12.30 2.24
N GLU A 86 14.68 -12.21 2.33
CA GLU A 86 15.42 -11.08 1.82
C GLU A 86 15.73 -11.31 0.34
N MET A 87 15.43 -10.34 -0.50
CA MET A 87 15.84 -10.30 -1.90
C MET A 87 16.03 -8.85 -2.34
N THR A 88 16.65 -8.66 -3.50
CA THR A 88 16.76 -7.34 -4.12
C THR A 88 15.44 -6.89 -4.72
N VAL A 89 15.25 -5.57 -4.91
CA VAL A 89 14.07 -5.04 -5.61
C VAL A 89 13.99 -5.56 -7.04
N SER A 90 15.13 -5.74 -7.72
CA SER A 90 15.14 -6.31 -9.07
C SER A 90 14.63 -7.75 -9.07
N GLU A 91 15.14 -8.61 -8.18
CA GLU A 91 14.66 -9.99 -8.04
C GLU A 91 13.14 -10.04 -7.74
N PHE A 92 12.67 -9.16 -6.86
CA PHE A 92 11.24 -9.06 -6.58
C PHE A 92 10.41 -8.65 -7.80
N ILE A 93 10.88 -7.68 -8.59
CA ILE A 93 10.19 -7.23 -9.81
C ILE A 93 10.17 -8.33 -10.86
N ASP A 94 11.26 -9.06 -11.03
CA ASP A 94 11.32 -10.20 -11.94
C ASP A 94 10.27 -11.24 -11.54
N HIS A 95 10.14 -11.54 -10.23
CA HIS A 95 9.10 -12.42 -9.71
C HIS A 95 7.67 -11.88 -9.91
N TRP A 96 7.44 -10.57 -9.75
CA TRP A 96 6.14 -9.95 -10.00
C TRP A 96 5.72 -10.14 -11.47
N ILE A 97 6.62 -9.87 -12.41
CA ILE A 97 6.32 -9.93 -13.86
C ILE A 97 6.12 -11.38 -14.32
N ASP A 98 6.80 -12.34 -13.70
CA ASP A 98 6.76 -13.74 -14.08
C ASP A 98 5.42 -14.43 -13.74
N ASP A 99 4.55 -13.83 -12.91
CA ASP A 99 3.22 -14.34 -12.50
C ASP A 99 3.22 -15.79 -11.92
N ARG A 100 4.41 -16.35 -11.68
CA ARG A 100 4.62 -17.76 -11.31
C ARG A 100 4.72 -17.99 -9.81
N VAL A 101 4.65 -16.95 -8.98
CA VAL A 101 4.84 -17.07 -7.53
C VAL A 101 3.95 -16.11 -6.73
N TRP A 102 3.40 -16.60 -5.62
CA TRP A 102 2.57 -15.85 -4.68
C TRP A 102 3.42 -14.94 -3.77
N TRP A 103 4.19 -14.01 -4.34
CA TRP A 103 4.87 -12.97 -3.55
C TRP A 103 3.98 -11.74 -3.45
N CYS A 104 3.64 -11.30 -2.24
CA CYS A 104 3.03 -9.97 -2.05
C CYS A 104 3.87 -9.12 -1.11
N ILE A 105 3.95 -7.82 -1.40
CA ILE A 105 4.34 -6.83 -0.40
C ILE A 105 3.13 -6.62 0.51
N LYS A 106 3.19 -7.21 1.71
CA LYS A 106 2.21 -6.95 2.75
C LYS A 106 2.53 -5.58 3.36
N PHE A 107 1.85 -4.53 2.90
CA PHE A 107 1.74 -3.31 3.69
C PHE A 107 1.12 -3.72 5.03
N ILE A 108 1.83 -3.48 6.13
CA ILE A 108 1.43 -3.88 7.47
C ILE A 108 0.14 -3.12 7.83
N SER A 109 -1.00 -3.69 7.48
CA SER A 109 -2.28 -3.42 8.15
C SER A 109 -2.27 -4.29 9.40
N ARG A 110 -1.73 -3.74 10.49
CA ARG A 110 -2.09 -4.21 11.83
C ARG A 110 -3.42 -3.55 12.16
N GLY A 111 -4.48 -4.36 12.17
CA GLY A 111 -5.71 -4.05 12.90
C GLY A 111 -5.51 -4.16 14.40
#